data_AF-A0A8T7LCI0-F1
#
_entry.id   AF-A0A8T7LCI0-F1
#
_cell.length_a   1.000
_cell.length_b   1.000
_cell.length_c   1.000
_cell.angle_alpha   90.00
_cell.angle_beta   90.00
_cell.angle_gamma   90.00
#
_symmetry.space_group_name_H-M   'P 1'
#
loop_
_entity.id
_entity.type
_entity.pdbx_description
1 polymer ?
#
loop_
_entity_poly.entity_id
_entity_poly.type
_entity_poly.pdbx_seq_one_letter_code
_entity_poly.pdbx_strand_id
1 'polypeptide(L)' 'MMGEKPKGKPRLAAQENPCPSCGSDSYTWGKPLDDHPNSSLYFRPQGGGGGDGRKLIARCCNTCLNVRFLSSEVIFVSN' A
#
# COMPACT_ATOMS: atom_id res chain seq x y z
N MET A 1 -3.39 28.47 8.27
CA MET A 1 -2.92 28.16 6.90
C MET A 1 -3.15 26.67 6.65
N MET A 2 -3.44 26.34 5.39
CA MET A 2 -4.21 25.17 4.94
C MET A 2 -3.62 23.82 5.37
N GLY A 3 -4.50 22.89 5.78
CA GLY A 3 -4.15 21.50 6.05
C GLY A 3 -3.63 20.81 4.80
N GLU A 4 -2.45 20.21 4.89
CA GLU A 4 -1.90 19.39 3.82
C GLU A 4 -2.77 18.13 3.65
N LYS A 5 -3.58 18.12 2.59
CA LYS A 5 -4.23 16.89 2.11
C LYS A 5 -3.15 15.85 1.80
N PRO A 6 -3.29 14.59 2.25
CA PRO A 6 -2.32 13.55 1.94
C PRO A 6 -2.21 13.39 0.41
N LYS A 7 -1.01 13.67 -0.13
CA LYS A 7 -0.72 13.57 -1.56
C LYS A 7 -0.73 12.10 -1.98
N GLY A 8 -1.64 11.80 -2.91
CA GLY A 8 -1.49 10.77 -3.94
C GLY A 8 -1.56 9.32 -3.48
N LYS A 9 -2.61 8.60 -3.90
CA LYS A 9 -2.58 7.13 -3.97
C LYS A 9 -1.36 6.73 -4.83
N PRO A 10 -0.57 5.71 -4.43
CA PRO A 10 0.56 5.27 -5.23
C PRO A 10 0.05 4.91 -6.63
N ARG A 11 0.63 5.59 -7.63
CA ARG A 11 0.28 5.46 -9.04
C ARG A 11 0.90 4.19 -9.63
N LEU A 12 0.67 3.05 -8.97
CA LEU A 12 0.66 1.78 -9.70
C LEU A 12 -0.66 1.80 -10.45
N ALA A 13 -0.64 2.28 -11.69
CA ALA A 13 -1.82 2.21 -12.55
C ALA A 13 -2.33 0.77 -12.49
N ALA A 14 -3.58 0.58 -12.05
CA ALA A 14 -4.16 -0.77 -11.89
C ALA A 14 -4.02 -1.61 -13.18
N GLN A 15 -3.90 -0.91 -14.31
CA GLN A 15 -3.65 -1.38 -15.66
C GLN A 15 -2.32 -2.14 -15.85
N GLU A 16 -1.29 -1.90 -15.03
CA GLU A 16 0.04 -2.53 -15.16
C GLU A 16 0.20 -3.80 -14.30
N ASN A 17 -0.79 -4.17 -13.50
CA ASN A 17 -0.68 -5.34 -12.61
C ASN A 17 -2.04 -6.04 -12.42
N PRO A 18 -2.42 -6.96 -13.33
CA PRO A 18 -3.66 -7.73 -13.27
C PRO A 18 -3.64 -8.79 -12.15
N CYS A 19 -4.82 -9.33 -11.86
CA CYS A 19 -5.02 -10.23 -10.73
C CYS A 19 -4.38 -11.56 -11.12
N PRO A 20 -3.48 -12.13 -10.32
CA PRO A 20 -2.75 -13.34 -10.71
C PRO A 20 -3.67 -14.55 -10.77
N SER A 21 -4.80 -14.50 -10.05
CA SER A 21 -5.72 -15.60 -9.90
C SER A 21 -6.76 -15.65 -11.02
N CYS A 22 -7.13 -14.49 -11.60
CA CYS A 22 -8.21 -14.42 -12.59
C CYS A 22 -7.98 -13.44 -13.75
N GLY A 23 -6.85 -12.73 -13.80
CA GLY A 23 -6.52 -11.77 -14.86
C GLY A 23 -7.25 -10.42 -14.79
N SER A 24 -8.22 -10.25 -13.89
CA SER A 24 -8.98 -9.00 -13.74
C SER A 24 -8.10 -7.81 -13.30
N ASP A 25 -8.41 -6.63 -13.81
CA ASP A 25 -7.79 -5.34 -13.43
C ASP A 25 -8.66 -4.50 -12.49
N SER A 26 -9.81 -5.04 -12.06
CA SER A 26 -10.75 -4.38 -11.16
C SER A 26 -10.40 -4.64 -9.69
N TYR A 27 -10.12 -3.57 -8.94
CA TYR A 27 -9.69 -3.66 -7.55
C TYR A 27 -10.29 -2.60 -6.63
N THR A 28 -10.36 -2.96 -5.35
CA THR A 28 -10.58 -2.04 -4.24
C THR A 28 -9.32 -1.98 -3.37
N TRP A 29 -8.80 -0.78 -3.11
CA TRP A 29 -7.66 -0.58 -2.21
C TRP A 29 -8.12 -0.66 -0.75
N GLY A 30 -7.38 -1.42 0.06
CA GLY A 30 -7.60 -1.54 1.49
C GLY A 30 -7.28 -0.24 2.23
N LYS A 31 -7.99 -0.02 3.33
CA LYS A 31 -7.73 1.07 4.28
C LYS A 31 -7.45 0.45 5.65
N PRO A 32 -6.57 1.06 6.46
CA PRO A 32 -6.47 0.69 7.87
C PRO A 32 -7.84 0.84 8.54
N LEU A 33 -8.14 -0.03 9.50
CA LEU A 33 -9.41 0.01 10.25
C LEU A 33 -9.52 1.29 11.09
N ASP A 34 -8.38 1.76 11.60
CA ASP A 34 -8.31 2.89 12.52
C ASP A 34 -7.46 4.02 11.92
N ASP A 35 -7.85 5.27 12.16
CA ASP A 35 -7.11 6.49 11.78
C ASP A 35 -5.81 6.70 12.58
N HIS A 36 -5.40 5.72 13.39
CA HIS A 36 -4.18 5.81 14.18
C HIS A 36 -2.93 5.67 13.28
N PRO A 37 -1.93 6.56 13.34
CA PRO A 37 -0.77 6.53 12.44
C PRO A 37 0.05 5.22 12.49
N ASN A 38 -0.01 4.49 13.62
CA ASN A 38 0.63 3.19 13.79
C ASN A 38 -0.18 2.00 13.24
N SER A 39 -1.37 2.21 12.67
CA SER A 39 -2.17 1.14 12.06
C SER A 39 -1.62 0.70 10.68
N SER A 40 -0.58 1.38 10.18
CA SER A 40 0.09 1.02 8.94
C SER A 40 1.10 -0.10 9.16
N LEU A 41 1.05 -1.12 8.30
CA LEU A 41 2.04 -2.19 8.25
C LEU A 41 3.23 -1.75 7.38
N TYR A 42 4.45 -2.08 7.80
CA TYR A 42 5.67 -1.78 7.05
C TYR A 42 6.51 -3.05 6.86
N PHE A 43 7.07 -3.22 5.69
CA PHE A 43 8.13 -4.18 5.45
C PHE A 43 9.47 -3.51 5.78
N ARG A 44 10.33 -4.20 6.53
CA ARG A 44 11.71 -3.79 6.77
C ARG A 44 12.62 -5.01 6.55
N PRO A 45 13.70 -4.88 5.77
CA PRO A 45 14.67 -5.96 5.65
C PRO A 45 15.34 -6.24 7.00
N GLN A 46 15.75 -7.49 7.22
CA GLN A 46 16.51 -7.86 8.41
C GLN A 46 17.82 -7.06 8.46
N GLY A 47 18.10 -6.41 9.60
CA GLY A 47 19.27 -5.53 9.76
C GLY A 47 19.10 -4.10 9.21
N GLY A 48 17.95 -3.78 8.60
CA GLY A 48 17.65 -2.42 8.14
C GLY A 48 17.39 -1.42 9.28
N GLY A 49 17.83 -0.19 9.08
CA GLY A 49 17.67 0.94 10.01
C GLY A 49 16.39 1.74 9.79
N GLY A 50 16.28 2.88 10.49
CA GLY A 50 15.24 3.88 10.22
C GLY A 50 15.42 4.45 8.82
N GLY A 51 14.38 4.38 7.98
CA GLY A 51 14.42 4.81 6.57
C GLY A 51 14.45 3.67 5.54
N ASP A 52 14.83 2.44 5.92
CA ASP A 52 14.91 1.30 4.99
C ASP A 52 13.57 0.58 4.78
N GLY A 53 12.52 1.07 5.44
CA GLY A 53 11.19 0.49 5.42
C GLY A 53 10.37 0.87 4.18
N ARG A 54 9.42 0.02 3.83
CA ARG A 54 8.37 0.33 2.84
C ARG A 54 7.01 0.11 3.46
N LYS A 55 6.09 1.07 3.28
CA LYS A 55 4.71 0.88 3.72
C LYS A 55 4.05 -0.20 2.88
N LEU A 56 3.42 -1.15 3.54
CA LEU A 56 2.60 -2.16 2.89
C LEU A 56 1.20 -1.61 2.71
N ILE A 57 0.68 -1.80 1.51
CA ILE A 57 -0.69 -1.50 1.11
C ILE A 57 -1.32 -2.79 0.60
N ALA A 58 -2.63 -2.91 0.74
CA ALA A 58 -3.36 -4.07 0.26
C ALA A 58 -4.39 -3.65 -0.78
N ARG A 59 -4.68 -4.52 -1.74
CA ARG A 59 -5.85 -4.41 -2.62
C ARG A 59 -6.57 -5.75 -2.73
N CYS A 60 -7.89 -5.69 -2.88
CA CYS A 60 -8.76 -6.83 -3.12
C CYS A 60 -9.25 -6.80 -4.56
N CYS A 61 -9.17 -7.93 -5.27
CA CYS A 61 -9.75 -8.09 -6.60
C CYS A 61 -11.27 -8.18 -6.50
N ASN A 62 -11.99 -7.34 -7.26
CA ASN A 62 -13.46 -7.32 -7.21
C ASN A 62 -14.10 -8.53 -7.92
N THR A 63 -13.32 -9.33 -8.66
CA THR A 63 -13.83 -10.49 -9.41
C THR A 63 -13.69 -11.81 -8.64
N CYS A 64 -12.50 -12.09 -8.09
CA CYS A 64 -12.24 -13.36 -7.40
C CYS A 64 -11.90 -13.20 -5.91
N LEU A 65 -12.00 -11.97 -5.38
CA LEU A 65 -11.73 -11.63 -3.98
C LEU A 65 -10.30 -11.94 -3.50
N ASN A 66 -9.37 -12.18 -4.42
CA ASN A 66 -7.96 -12.34 -4.09
C ASN A 66 -7.42 -11.04 -3.49
N VAL A 67 -6.83 -11.13 -2.29
CA VAL A 67 -6.18 -10.02 -1.62
C VAL A 67 -4.68 -10.10 -1.85
N ARG A 68 -4.08 -8.98 -2.27
CA ARG A 68 -2.63 -8.86 -2.47
C ARG A 68 -2.07 -7.75 -1.61
N PHE A 69 -0.95 -8.04 -0.94
CA PHE A 69 -0.09 -7.05 -0.34
C PHE A 69 0.92 -6.56 -1.37
N LEU A 70 1.15 -5.25 -1.37
CA LEU A 70 2.08 -4.54 -2.23
C LEU A 70 2.87 -3.59 -1.35
N SER A 71 4.12 -3.30 -1.70
CA SER A 71 4.86 -2.21 -1.07
C SER A 71 4.64 -0.92 -1.86
N SER A 72 4.36 0.19 -1.18
CA SER A 72 4.51 1.52 -1.79
C SER A 72 5.99 1.81 -2.10
N GLU A 73 6.24 2.86 -2.87
CA GLU A 73 7.60 3.42 -2.99
C GLU A 73 8.15 3.79 -1.59
N VAL A 74 9.49 3.84 -1.51
CA VAL A 74 10.26 3.99 -0.26
C VAL A 74 9.74 5.19 0.53
N ILE A 75 9.23 4.93 1.74
CA ILE A 75 8.88 5.99 2.68
C ILE A 75 10.03 6.04 3.69
N PHE A 76 10.77 7.14 3.69
CA PHE A 76 11.74 7.41 4.75
C PHE A 76 10.96 7.49 6.07
N VAL A 77 11.03 6.44 6.89
CA VAL A 77 10.52 6.47 8.26
C VAL A 77 11.66 7.02 9.12
N SER A 78 11.72 8.34 9.28
CA SER A 78 12.56 8.98 10.30
C SER A 78 11.92 8.75 11.68
N ASN A 79 12.75 8.36 12.64
CA ASN A 79 12.38 8.14 14.04
C ASN A 79 12.10 9.46 14.75
#